data_AF-A0A850QVT1-F1
#
_entry.id   AF-A0A850QVT1-F1
#
_cell.length_a   1.000
_cell.length_b   1.000
_cell.length_c   1.000
_cell.angle_alpha   90.00
_cell.angle_beta   90.00
_cell.angle_gamma   90.00
#
_symmetry.space_group_name_H-M   'P 1'
#
loop_
_entity.id
_entity.type
_entity.pdbx_description
1 polymer ?
#
loop_
_entity_poly.entity_id
_entity_poly.type
_entity_poly.pdbx_seq_one_letter_code
_entity_poly.pdbx_strand_id
1 'polypeptide(L)'
;HFAVSGLTRMAPVAVMLLGTGTLAGIIANSGLKNGLIEVLTASGLPSYLLAPVSGAMMSLATASTTAGTAVASSVFSQTILDLGVPALAGAAMIHAGATVFDHMPHGSFFHATGGSVHMDMKERLKLIPYESAVGLMIAVVSTLIFGVFGLFV
;
A
#
# COMPACT_ATOMS: atom_id res chain seq x y z
N HIS A 1 1.67 -19.14 29.56
CA HIS A 1 2.27 -17.82 29.79
C HIS A 1 2.68 -17.12 28.47
N PHE A 2 3.58 -17.70 27.67
CA PHE A 2 4.03 -17.10 26.40
C PHE A 2 2.91 -16.87 25.36
N ALA A 3 1.98 -17.82 25.20
CA ALA A 3 0.84 -17.67 24.27
C ALA A 3 -0.08 -16.50 24.63
N VAL A 4 -0.37 -16.29 25.92
CA VAL A 4 -1.20 -15.18 26.41
C VAL A 4 -0.49 -13.85 26.18
N SER A 5 0.80 -13.76 26.54
CA SER A 5 1.61 -12.56 26.29
C SER A 5 1.70 -12.20 24.80
N GLY A 6 1.85 -13.21 23.93
CA GLY A 6 1.80 -13.03 22.49
C GLY A 6 0.46 -12.49 22.00
N LEU A 7 -0.65 -13.08 22.49
CA LEU A 7 -2.00 -12.64 22.12
C LEU A 7 -2.26 -11.18 22.57
N THR A 8 -1.81 -10.79 23.75
CA THR A 8 -1.96 -9.40 24.24
C THR A 8 -1.19 -8.40 23.36
N ARG A 9 -0.01 -8.78 22.85
CA ARG A 9 0.75 -7.94 21.91
C ARG A 9 0.14 -7.88 20.51
N MET A 10 -0.68 -8.86 20.13
CA MET A 10 -1.40 -8.88 18.85
C MET A 10 -2.74 -8.14 18.89
N ALA A 11 -3.27 -7.79 20.07
CA ALA A 11 -4.55 -7.10 20.18
C ALA A 11 -4.62 -5.78 19.37
N PRO A 12 -3.60 -4.90 19.36
CA PRO A 12 -3.61 -3.71 18.49
C PRO A 12 -3.60 -4.06 17.00
N VAL A 13 -2.89 -5.11 16.60
CA VAL A 13 -2.85 -5.59 15.21
C VAL A 13 -4.23 -6.10 14.79
N ALA A 14 -4.91 -6.86 15.65
CA ALA A 14 -6.26 -7.35 15.37
C ALA A 14 -7.28 -6.21 15.20
N VAL A 15 -7.22 -5.19 16.06
CA VAL A 15 -8.07 -3.98 15.94
C VAL A 15 -7.77 -3.22 14.65
N MET A 16 -6.48 -3.07 14.30
CA MET A 16 -6.08 -2.49 13.02
C MET A 16 -6.62 -3.29 11.84
N LEU A 17 -6.52 -4.62 11.86
CA LEU A 17 -7.03 -5.49 10.80
C LEU A 17 -8.55 -5.34 10.61
N LEU A 18 -9.31 -5.26 11.70
CA LEU A 18 -10.75 -4.94 11.64
C LEU A 18 -11.00 -3.59 10.97
N GLY A 19 -10.27 -2.53 11.37
CA GLY A 19 -10.37 -1.22 10.76
C GLY A 19 -10.01 -1.21 9.28
N THR A 20 -8.93 -1.90 8.88
CA THR A 20 -8.54 -2.03 7.47
C THR A 20 -9.59 -2.80 6.65
N GLY A 21 -10.21 -3.83 7.23
CA GLY A 21 -11.32 -4.54 6.59
C GLY A 21 -12.54 -3.65 6.39
N THR A 22 -12.87 -2.80 7.36
CA THR A 22 -13.95 -1.82 7.22
C THR A 22 -13.64 -0.78 6.15
N LEU A 23 -12.42 -0.22 6.13
CA LEU A 23 -11.98 0.72 5.10
C LEU A 23 -12.02 0.09 3.70
N ALA A 24 -11.53 -1.15 3.57
CA ALA A 24 -11.64 -1.92 2.34
C ALA A 24 -13.08 -2.10 1.88
N GLY A 25 -14.00 -2.46 2.78
CA GLY A 25 -15.42 -2.58 2.47
C GLY A 25 -16.05 -1.27 2.00
N ILE A 26 -15.73 -0.15 2.66
CA ILE A 26 -16.18 1.18 2.25
C ILE A 26 -15.66 1.52 0.86
N ILE A 27 -14.35 1.31 0.61
CA ILE A 27 -13.72 1.64 -0.68
C ILE A 27 -14.26 0.75 -1.80
N ALA A 28 -14.40 -0.56 -1.56
CA ALA A 28 -14.96 -1.52 -2.51
C ALA A 28 -16.39 -1.18 -2.91
N ASN A 29 -17.19 -0.65 -1.98
CA ASN A 29 -18.57 -0.24 -2.21
C ASN A 29 -18.71 1.27 -2.52
N SER A 30 -17.60 1.96 -2.76
CA SER A 30 -17.58 3.38 -3.15
C SER A 30 -17.32 3.56 -4.64
N GLY A 31 -17.55 4.77 -5.14
CA GLY A 31 -17.15 5.15 -6.50
C GLY A 31 -15.63 5.24 -6.72
N LEU A 32 -14.81 5.16 -5.67
CA LEU A 32 -13.37 5.36 -5.77
C LEU A 32 -12.68 4.28 -6.62
N LYS A 33 -13.11 3.01 -6.47
CA LYS A 33 -12.58 1.91 -7.28
C LYS A 33 -12.78 2.18 -8.77
N ASN A 34 -14.01 2.51 -9.16
CA ASN A 34 -14.36 2.77 -10.55
C ASN A 34 -13.68 4.04 -11.08
N GLY A 35 -13.65 5.11 -10.27
CA GLY A 35 -12.97 6.36 -10.64
C GLY A 35 -11.47 6.16 -10.89
N LEU A 36 -10.77 5.35 -10.07
CA LEU A 36 -9.36 5.02 -10.29
C LEU A 36 -9.14 4.27 -11.61
N ILE A 37 -10.00 3.30 -11.91
CA ILE A 37 -9.93 2.52 -13.16
C ILE A 37 -10.23 3.42 -14.36
N GLU A 38 -11.22 4.31 -14.26
CA GLU A 38 -11.62 5.22 -15.32
C GLU A 38 -10.53 6.25 -15.63
N VAL A 39 -9.90 6.82 -14.59
CA VAL A 39 -8.73 7.72 -14.76
C VAL A 39 -7.58 6.98 -15.45
N LEU A 40 -7.29 5.75 -15.04
CA LEU A 40 -6.21 4.97 -15.65
C LEU A 40 -6.50 4.66 -17.12
N THR A 41 -7.75 4.27 -17.41
CA THR A 41 -8.21 3.97 -18.78
C THR A 41 -8.20 5.22 -19.66
N ALA A 42 -8.69 6.35 -19.15
CA ALA A 42 -8.73 7.63 -19.87
C ALA A 42 -7.32 8.19 -20.13
N SER A 43 -6.36 7.92 -19.23
CA SER A 43 -4.96 8.32 -19.40
C SER A 43 -4.19 7.47 -20.42
N GLY A 44 -4.78 6.40 -20.96
CA GLY A 44 -4.13 5.49 -21.90
C GLY A 44 -2.96 4.70 -21.27
N LEU A 45 -2.88 4.69 -19.94
CA LEU A 45 -1.79 4.04 -19.21
C LEU A 45 -1.98 2.52 -19.19
N PRO A 46 -0.88 1.74 -19.23
CA PRO A 46 -0.94 0.28 -19.16
C PRO A 46 -1.69 -0.22 -17.92
N SER A 47 -2.51 -1.26 -18.12
CA SER A 47 -3.36 -1.85 -17.08
C SER A 47 -2.60 -2.38 -15.86
N TYR A 48 -1.35 -2.83 -16.03
CA TYR A 48 -0.50 -3.29 -14.94
C TYR A 48 -0.13 -2.18 -13.94
N LEU A 49 -0.20 -0.90 -14.33
CA LEU A 49 0.04 0.23 -13.43
C LEU A 49 -1.05 0.39 -12.37
N LEU A 50 -2.21 -0.25 -12.55
CA LEU A 50 -3.24 -0.27 -11.52
C LEU A 50 -2.71 -0.88 -10.21
N ALA A 51 -1.85 -1.89 -10.28
CA ALA A 51 -1.28 -2.54 -9.11
C ALA A 51 -0.42 -1.60 -8.23
N PRO A 52 0.66 -0.97 -8.74
CA PRO A 52 1.46 -0.06 -7.93
C PRO A 52 0.70 1.23 -7.55
N VAL A 53 -0.15 1.77 -8.42
CA VAL A 53 -0.89 3.00 -8.13
C VAL A 53 -1.94 2.78 -7.04
N SER A 54 -2.68 1.68 -7.10
CA SER A 54 -3.65 1.34 -6.04
C SER A 54 -2.95 1.13 -4.69
N GLY A 55 -1.81 0.43 -4.67
CA GLY A 55 -1.00 0.28 -3.47
C GLY A 55 -0.59 1.63 -2.86
N ALA A 56 -0.06 2.54 -3.68
CA ALA A 56 0.34 3.87 -3.24
C ALA A 56 -0.84 4.68 -2.68
N MET A 57 -1.96 4.73 -3.40
CA MET A 57 -3.15 5.47 -2.97
C MET A 57 -3.75 4.92 -1.67
N MET A 58 -3.83 3.59 -1.52
CA MET A 58 -4.35 3.00 -0.29
C MET A 58 -3.39 3.18 0.88
N SER A 59 -2.08 3.15 0.63
CA SER A 59 -1.08 3.46 1.66
C SER A 59 -1.11 4.94 2.05
N LEU A 60 -1.37 5.86 1.12
CA LEU A 60 -1.58 7.27 1.45
C LEU A 60 -2.79 7.44 2.40
N ALA A 61 -3.89 6.74 2.13
CA ALA A 61 -5.08 6.79 2.97
C ALA A 61 -4.87 6.16 4.35
N THR A 62 -4.11 5.06 4.43
CA THR A 62 -3.93 4.28 5.67
C THR A 62 -2.65 4.62 6.44
N ALA A 63 -1.69 5.27 5.80
CA ALA A 63 -0.32 5.54 6.25
C ALA A 63 0.34 4.31 6.90
N SER A 64 0.29 3.19 6.18
CA SER A 64 0.88 1.93 6.60
C SER A 64 1.04 1.00 5.39
N THR A 65 2.23 0.44 5.20
CA THR A 65 2.52 -0.48 4.08
C THR A 65 1.60 -1.70 4.13
N THR A 66 1.48 -2.33 5.30
CA THR A 66 0.66 -3.54 5.50
C THR A 66 -0.82 -3.24 5.32
N ALA A 67 -1.32 -2.17 5.93
CA ALA A 67 -2.72 -1.77 5.80
C ALA A 67 -3.06 -1.38 4.36
N GLY A 68 -2.23 -0.56 3.73
CA GLY A 68 -2.41 -0.12 2.35
C GLY A 68 -2.39 -1.29 1.37
N THR A 69 -1.44 -2.21 1.52
CA THR A 69 -1.38 -3.45 0.73
C THR A 69 -2.64 -4.29 0.94
N ALA A 70 -3.05 -4.54 2.19
CA ALA A 70 -4.23 -5.36 2.48
C ALA A 70 -5.52 -4.76 1.89
N VAL A 71 -5.71 -3.46 2.05
CA VAL A 71 -6.86 -2.73 1.49
C VAL A 71 -6.80 -2.76 -0.04
N ALA A 72 -5.66 -2.43 -0.66
CA ALA A 72 -5.53 -2.45 -2.11
C ALA A 72 -5.78 -3.85 -2.70
N SER A 73 -5.19 -4.89 -2.11
CA SER A 73 -5.42 -6.27 -2.53
C SER A 73 -6.89 -6.68 -2.37
N SER A 74 -7.55 -6.32 -1.28
CA SER A 74 -8.97 -6.68 -1.09
C SER A 74 -9.92 -6.00 -2.08
N VAL A 75 -9.59 -4.80 -2.55
CA VAL A 75 -10.46 -4.00 -3.43
C VAL A 75 -10.18 -4.26 -4.92
N PHE A 76 -8.89 -4.35 -5.28
CA PHE A 76 -8.41 -4.31 -6.66
C PHE A 76 -7.85 -5.63 -7.18
N SER A 77 -7.62 -6.65 -6.33
CA SER A 77 -7.04 -7.94 -6.76
C SER A 77 -7.79 -8.56 -7.94
N GLN A 78 -9.12 -8.68 -7.85
CA GLN A 78 -9.91 -9.26 -8.94
C GLN A 78 -9.74 -8.47 -10.24
N THR A 79 -9.80 -7.15 -10.18
CA THR A 79 -9.61 -6.29 -11.35
C THR A 79 -8.21 -6.45 -11.95
N ILE A 80 -7.17 -6.53 -11.12
CA ILE A 80 -5.78 -6.72 -11.57
C ILE A 80 -5.61 -8.09 -12.25
N LEU A 81 -6.23 -9.14 -11.72
CA LEU A 81 -6.24 -10.47 -12.32
C LEU A 81 -7.02 -10.50 -13.65
N ASP A 82 -8.18 -9.84 -13.72
CA ASP A 82 -8.99 -9.75 -14.94
C ASP A 82 -8.27 -8.98 -16.06
N LEU A 83 -7.38 -8.06 -15.70
CA LEU A 83 -6.50 -7.33 -16.61
C LEU A 83 -5.29 -8.17 -17.09
N GLY A 84 -5.22 -9.45 -16.69
CA GLY A 84 -4.19 -10.39 -17.12
C GLY A 84 -2.88 -10.32 -16.35
N VAL A 85 -2.83 -9.58 -15.23
CA VAL A 85 -1.63 -9.51 -14.37
C VAL A 85 -1.62 -10.70 -13.42
N PRO A 86 -0.57 -11.53 -13.41
CA PRO A 86 -0.53 -12.70 -12.53
C PRO A 86 -0.50 -12.34 -11.06
N ALA A 87 -1.06 -13.20 -10.21
CA ALA A 87 -1.28 -12.90 -8.79
C ALA A 87 -0.01 -12.48 -8.04
N LEU A 88 1.11 -13.15 -8.30
CA LEU A 88 2.40 -12.82 -7.67
C LEU A 88 2.91 -11.44 -8.10
N ALA A 89 2.86 -11.16 -9.42
CA ALA A 89 3.22 -9.87 -9.99
C ALA A 89 2.36 -8.74 -9.43
N GLY A 90 1.04 -8.95 -9.41
CA GLY A 90 0.08 -7.99 -8.85
C GLY A 90 0.34 -7.73 -7.36
N ALA A 91 0.54 -8.77 -6.56
CA ALA A 91 0.83 -8.63 -5.13
C ALA A 91 2.16 -7.89 -4.88
N ALA A 92 3.22 -8.23 -5.61
CA ALA A 92 4.52 -7.57 -5.51
C ALA A 92 4.43 -6.08 -5.87
N MET A 93 3.75 -5.75 -6.98
CA MET A 93 3.56 -4.37 -7.40
C MET A 93 2.68 -3.56 -6.45
N ILE A 94 1.58 -4.14 -5.92
CA ILE A 94 0.75 -3.47 -4.90
C ILE A 94 1.58 -3.17 -3.65
N HIS A 95 2.34 -4.15 -3.16
CA HIS A 95 3.16 -3.98 -1.97
C HIS A 95 4.24 -2.91 -2.17
N ALA A 96 4.94 -2.95 -3.32
CA ALA A 96 5.91 -1.95 -3.70
C ALA A 96 5.28 -0.55 -3.78
N GLY A 97 4.10 -0.42 -4.40
CA GLY A 97 3.32 0.80 -4.42
C GLY A 97 2.97 1.31 -3.03
N ALA A 98 2.62 0.42 -2.09
CA ALA A 98 2.28 0.81 -0.73
C ALA A 98 3.45 1.44 0.04
N THR A 99 4.71 1.22 -0.36
CA THR A 99 5.87 1.87 0.27
C THR A 99 6.01 3.36 -0.06
N VAL A 100 5.28 3.87 -1.06
CA VAL A 100 5.41 5.25 -1.53
C VAL A 100 4.91 6.26 -0.49
N PHE A 101 3.87 5.92 0.27
CA PHE A 101 3.21 6.85 1.21
C PHE A 101 2.89 6.23 2.57
N ASP A 102 3.55 5.14 2.94
CA ASP A 102 3.33 4.48 4.24
C ASP A 102 3.81 5.30 5.44
N HIS A 103 4.69 6.26 5.22
CA HIS A 103 5.35 7.09 6.22
C HIS A 103 4.68 8.48 6.37
N MET A 104 3.40 8.60 6.05
CA MET A 104 2.67 9.85 6.29
C MET A 104 2.40 10.10 7.78
N PRO A 105 2.28 11.36 8.22
CA PRO A 105 2.23 11.73 9.64
C PRO A 105 0.98 11.26 10.39
N HIS A 106 -0.09 10.90 9.69
CA HIS A 106 -1.29 10.30 10.30
C HIS A 106 -1.14 8.80 10.59
N GLY A 107 -0.05 8.18 10.13
CA GLY A 107 0.21 6.76 10.26
C GLY A 107 1.11 6.40 11.44
N SER A 108 0.94 5.16 11.91
CA SER A 108 1.80 4.60 12.95
C SER A 108 3.26 4.47 12.51
N PHE A 109 3.52 4.32 11.21
CA PHE A 109 4.89 4.14 10.69
C PHE A 109 5.76 5.37 10.87
N PHE A 110 5.19 6.57 10.66
CA PHE A 110 5.87 7.84 10.90
C PHE A 110 6.32 7.98 12.36
N HIS A 111 5.45 7.61 13.30
CA HIS A 111 5.75 7.67 14.74
C HIS A 111 6.70 6.57 15.21
N ALA A 112 6.54 5.35 14.73
CA ALA A 112 7.40 4.22 15.11
C ALA A 112 8.85 4.42 14.64
N THR A 113 9.03 4.92 13.41
CA THR A 113 10.35 5.17 12.83
C THR A 113 11.01 6.42 13.41
N GLY A 114 10.26 7.50 13.70
CA GLY A 114 10.82 8.68 14.37
C GLY A 114 11.18 8.41 15.83
N GLY A 115 10.32 7.68 16.54
CA GLY A 115 10.51 7.37 17.97
C GLY A 115 11.68 6.43 18.25
N SER A 116 12.03 5.53 17.32
CA SER A 116 13.15 4.59 17.50
C SER A 116 14.51 5.26 17.56
N VAL A 117 14.65 6.45 16.98
CA VAL A 117 15.88 7.25 16.95
C VAL A 117 15.75 8.58 17.70
N HIS A 118 14.67 8.78 18.46
CA HIS A 118 14.38 10.02 19.20
C HIS A 118 14.42 11.28 18.31
N MET A 119 13.93 11.18 17.08
CA MET A 119 13.94 12.27 16.10
C MET A 119 12.84 13.29 16.38
N ASP A 120 13.16 14.58 16.21
CA ASP A 120 12.19 15.65 16.36
C ASP A 120 11.14 15.64 15.25
N MET A 121 9.90 16.04 15.57
CA MET A 121 8.78 16.07 14.62
C MET A 121 9.10 16.89 13.36
N LYS A 122 9.77 18.03 13.54
CA LYS A 122 10.19 18.91 12.43
C LYS A 122 11.21 18.25 11.51
N GLU A 123 12.11 17.43 12.06
CA GLU A 123 13.11 16.70 11.27
C GLU A 123 12.45 15.55 10.52
N ARG A 124 11.55 14.82 11.18
CA ARG A 124 10.81 13.71 10.57
C ARG A 124 9.95 14.15 9.38
N LEU A 125 9.30 15.32 9.47
CA LEU A 125 8.53 15.89 8.37
C LEU A 125 9.40 16.21 7.14
N LYS A 126 10.67 16.59 7.33
CA LYS A 126 11.61 16.83 6.21
C LYS A 126 12.00 15.56 5.47
N LEU A 127 11.87 14.39 6.10
CA LEU A 127 12.22 13.10 5.51
C LEU A 127 11.13 12.55 4.58
N ILE A 128 9.88 12.99 4.74
CA ILE A 128 8.75 12.54 3.91
C ILE A 128 9.08 12.52 2.40
N PRO A 129 9.55 13.61 1.76
CA PRO A 129 9.84 13.58 0.33
C PRO A 129 10.95 12.58 -0.04
N TYR A 130 11.93 12.34 0.82
CA TYR A 130 13.01 11.39 0.56
C TYR A 130 12.53 9.94 0.66
N GLU A 131 11.77 9.61 1.70
CA GLU A 131 11.18 8.28 1.86
C GLU A 131 10.16 8.00 0.74
N SER A 132 9.35 8.99 0.36
CA SER A 132 8.44 8.88 -0.79
C SER A 132 9.20 8.67 -2.09
N ALA A 133 10.34 9.33 -2.30
CA ALA A 133 11.17 9.13 -3.48
C ALA A 133 11.76 7.71 -3.51
N VAL A 134 12.22 7.19 -2.37
CA VAL A 134 12.72 5.80 -2.26
C VAL A 134 11.59 4.82 -2.53
N GLY A 135 10.42 5.00 -1.93
CA GLY A 135 9.24 4.17 -2.18
C GLY A 135 8.80 4.22 -3.65
N LEU A 136 8.85 5.39 -4.28
CA LEU A 136 8.57 5.55 -5.71
C LEU A 136 9.58 4.76 -6.55
N MET A 137 10.87 4.82 -6.22
CA MET A 137 11.88 4.02 -6.92
C MET A 137 11.62 2.52 -6.78
N ILE A 138 11.24 2.04 -5.58
CA ILE A 138 10.86 0.64 -5.35
C ILE A 138 9.65 0.27 -6.22
N ALA A 139 8.61 1.10 -6.23
CA ALA A 139 7.41 0.89 -7.03
C ALA A 139 7.72 0.87 -8.54
N VAL A 140 8.55 1.79 -9.04
CA VAL A 140 8.97 1.83 -10.44
C VAL A 140 9.75 0.58 -10.82
N VAL A 141 10.75 0.20 -10.03
CA VAL A 141 11.56 -1.00 -10.30
C VAL A 141 10.70 -2.26 -10.26
N SER A 142 9.81 -2.39 -9.27
CA SER A 142 8.86 -3.51 -9.19
C SER A 142 7.94 -3.56 -10.42
N THR A 143 7.46 -2.41 -10.88
CA THR A 143 6.61 -2.31 -12.06
C THR A 143 7.36 -2.71 -13.33
N LEU A 144 8.63 -2.31 -13.46
CA LEU A 144 9.45 -2.71 -14.60
C LEU A 144 9.68 -4.23 -14.60
N ILE A 145 10.06 -4.81 -13.46
CA ILE A 145 10.34 -6.26 -13.34
C ILE A 145 9.08 -7.08 -13.66
N PHE A 146 7.96 -6.79 -12.99
CA PHE A 146 6.76 -7.64 -13.04
C PHE A 146 5.74 -7.22 -14.11
N GLY A 147 5.64 -5.93 -14.42
CA GLY A 147 4.67 -5.40 -15.39
C GLY A 147 5.22 -5.29 -16.80
N VAL A 148 6.48 -4.84 -16.98
CA VAL A 148 7.08 -4.62 -18.31
C VAL A 148 7.84 -5.84 -18.80
N PHE A 149 8.75 -6.37 -17.98
CA PHE A 149 9.60 -7.50 -18.38
C PHE A 149 8.97 -8.87 -18.12
N GLY A 150 7.96 -8.94 -17.25
CA GLY A 150 7.33 -10.20 -16.85
C GLY A 150 8.31 -11.20 -16.24
N LEU A 151 9.38 -10.71 -15.61
CA LEU A 151 10.40 -11.57 -15.01
C LEU A 151 9.83 -12.20 -13.73
N PHE A 152 10.02 -13.52 -13.58
CA PHE A 152 9.57 -14.31 -12.42
C PHE A 152 8.05 -14.45 -12.27
N VAL A 153 7.33 -14.38 -13.38
CA VAL A 153 5.87 -14.48 -13.49
C VAL A 153 5.45 -15.81 -14.13
#